data_AF-A0A8H7YQA9-F1
#
_entry.id   AF-A0A8H7YQA9-F1
#
_cell.length_a   1.000
_cell.length_b   1.000
_cell.length_c   1.000
_cell.angle_alpha   90.00
_cell.angle_beta   90.00
_cell.angle_gamma   90.00
#
_symmetry.space_group_name_H-M   'P 1'
#
loop_
_entity.id
_entity.type
_entity.pdbx_description
1 polymer ?
#
loop_
_entity_poly.entity_id
_entity_poly.type
_entity_poly.pdbx_seq_one_letter_code
_entity_poly.pdbx_strand_id
1 'polypeptide(L)'
;MVTHGIKTYFQSHPDAEVLTTLEESSKFLKQCVRWSRSNWRSNLRSLFIDRAVWWRHPWSTYAVFLTTISQLALLTDTCLIWLCHTMTMSNPTLHTWWLGVLLIWMIFTKFIKLSGHYRRRPLDCLLFPVSALFGYVHCFIKMYALFSLHEVQVIFFSFSGRLLIFHRTRGEIARLSVCPNQRQSPKVISNCMAPIFVCLGALPWITCILVLT
;
A
#
# COMPACT_ATOMS: atom_id res chain seq x y z
N MET A 1 10.59 13.49 -9.89
CA MET A 1 9.68 14.65 -9.81
C MET A 1 9.92 15.46 -8.55
N VAL A 2 9.71 14.88 -7.35
CA VAL A 2 9.90 15.58 -6.07
C VAL A 2 11.33 16.10 -5.89
N THR A 3 12.35 15.28 -6.18
CA THR A 3 13.78 15.67 -6.10
C THR A 3 14.15 16.80 -7.07
N HIS A 4 13.42 16.94 -8.17
CA HIS A 4 13.63 18.01 -9.17
C HIS A 4 12.78 19.26 -8.87
N GLY A 5 12.13 19.34 -7.70
CA GLY A 5 11.36 20.51 -7.28
C GLY A 5 10.01 20.70 -8.01
N ILE A 6 9.60 19.73 -8.84
CA ILE A 6 8.33 19.77 -9.58
C ILE A 6 7.17 19.59 -8.60
N LYS A 7 6.18 20.50 -8.65
CA LYS A 7 4.98 20.45 -7.82
C LYS A 7 3.96 19.48 -8.41
N THR A 8 3.34 18.68 -7.57
CA THR A 8 2.29 17.72 -7.93
C THR A 8 1.03 18.02 -7.13
N TYR A 9 -0.13 18.01 -7.79
CA TYR A 9 -1.44 18.27 -7.18
C TYR A 9 -2.34 17.06 -7.42
N PHE A 10 -3.15 16.72 -6.41
CA PHE A 10 -4.15 15.65 -6.54
C PHE A 10 -5.49 16.28 -6.95
N GLN A 11 -6.10 15.75 -8.01
CA GLN A 11 -7.41 16.18 -8.46
C GLN A 11 -8.44 15.10 -8.12
N SER A 12 -9.45 15.46 -7.34
CA SER A 12 -10.58 14.59 -7.00
C SER A 12 -11.83 15.16 -7.64
N HIS A 13 -12.04 14.84 -8.91
CA HIS A 13 -13.21 15.23 -9.67
C HIS A 13 -13.87 13.98 -10.28
N PRO A 14 -15.20 13.85 -10.29
CA PRO A 14 -15.89 12.69 -10.88
C PRO A 14 -15.44 12.40 -12.33
N ASP A 15 -15.23 13.45 -13.13
CA ASP A 15 -14.79 13.33 -14.53
C ASP A 15 -13.33 12.88 -14.69
N ALA A 16 -12.54 12.92 -13.61
CA ALA A 16 -11.14 12.48 -13.59
C ALA A 16 -10.96 11.10 -12.92
N GLU A 17 -12.06 10.40 -12.61
CA GLU A 17 -12.02 9.06 -12.02
C GLU A 17 -11.68 8.00 -13.07
N VAL A 18 -10.63 7.21 -12.79
CA VAL A 18 -10.25 6.07 -13.64
C VAL A 18 -10.57 4.77 -12.91
N LEU A 19 -11.42 3.95 -13.51
CA LEU A 19 -11.75 2.62 -12.99
C LEU A 19 -10.68 1.61 -13.41
N THR A 20 -10.06 0.98 -12.42
CA THR A 20 -9.09 -0.10 -12.67
C THR A 20 -9.83 -1.43 -12.75
N THR A 21 -9.75 -2.10 -13.89
CA THR A 21 -10.20 -3.48 -14.02
C THR A 21 -9.23 -4.42 -13.30
N LEU A 22 -9.77 -5.30 -12.46
CA LEU A 22 -9.00 -6.37 -11.82
C LEU A 22 -9.07 -7.64 -12.67
N GLU A 23 -7.99 -8.41 -12.65
CA GLU A 23 -7.98 -9.76 -13.21
C GLU A 23 -8.89 -10.68 -12.38
N GLU A 24 -9.70 -11.51 -13.04
CA GLU A 24 -10.63 -12.44 -12.38
C GLU A 24 -10.00 -13.82 -12.10
N SER A 25 -8.83 -14.08 -12.68
CA SER A 25 -8.13 -15.37 -12.58
C SER A 25 -7.12 -15.41 -11.42
N SER A 26 -6.49 -16.57 -11.20
CA SER A 26 -5.38 -16.72 -10.23
C SER A 26 -4.19 -15.78 -10.49
N LYS A 27 -4.13 -15.15 -11.67
CA LYS A 27 -3.17 -14.07 -11.99
C LYS A 27 -3.36 -12.85 -11.09
N PHE A 28 -4.54 -12.65 -10.50
CA PHE A 28 -4.82 -11.57 -9.55
C PHE A 28 -3.84 -11.58 -8.37
N LEU A 29 -3.56 -12.74 -7.78
CA LEU A 29 -2.62 -12.84 -6.65
C LEU A 29 -1.20 -12.47 -7.09
N LYS A 30 -0.77 -12.89 -8.28
CA LYS A 30 0.54 -12.51 -8.85
C LYS A 30 0.64 -10.99 -9.05
N GLN A 31 -0.46 -10.37 -9.48
CA GLN A 31 -0.57 -8.92 -9.62
C GLN A 31 -0.48 -8.21 -8.27
N CYS A 32 -1.18 -8.68 -7.24
CA CYS A 32 -1.08 -8.16 -5.86
C CYS A 32 0.34 -8.25 -5.31
N VAL A 33 1.03 -9.39 -5.50
CA VAL A 33 2.43 -9.56 -5.07
C VAL A 33 3.33 -8.57 -5.81
N ARG A 34 3.17 -8.43 -7.13
CA ARG A 34 3.96 -7.48 -7.94
C ARG A 34 3.77 -6.05 -7.46
N TRP A 35 2.53 -5.63 -7.24
CA TRP A 35 2.21 -4.29 -6.72
C TRP A 35 2.78 -4.06 -5.34
N SER A 36 2.67 -5.05 -4.45
CA SER A 36 3.23 -5.00 -3.10
C SER A 36 4.76 -4.81 -3.12
N ARG A 37 5.49 -5.56 -3.96
CA ARG A 37 6.94 -5.41 -4.12
C ARG A 37 7.31 -3.99 -4.60
N SER A 38 6.58 -3.45 -5.57
CA SER A 38 6.82 -2.08 -6.06
C SER A 38 6.54 -1.03 -4.99
N ASN A 39 5.49 -1.20 -4.19
CA ASN A 39 5.15 -0.32 -3.07
C ASN A 39 6.27 -0.32 -2.03
N TRP A 40 6.74 -1.49 -1.58
CA TRP A 40 7.86 -1.59 -0.65
C TRP A 40 9.13 -0.92 -1.18
N ARG A 41 9.53 -1.24 -2.42
CA ARG A 41 10.75 -0.69 -3.02
C ARG A 41 10.71 0.83 -3.11
N SER A 42 9.60 1.39 -3.59
CA SER A 42 9.47 2.84 -3.77
C SER A 42 9.34 3.59 -2.45
N ASN A 43 8.57 3.08 -1.50
CA ASN A 43 8.41 3.72 -0.18
C ASN A 43 9.73 3.70 0.61
N LEU A 44 10.42 2.55 0.66
CA LEU A 44 11.71 2.44 1.38
C LEU A 44 12.79 3.32 0.73
N ARG A 45 12.87 3.36 -0.60
CA ARG A 45 13.81 4.24 -1.31
C ARG A 45 13.52 5.72 -1.03
N SER A 46 12.25 6.12 -1.08
CA SER A 46 11.86 7.51 -0.82
C SER A 46 12.18 7.94 0.62
N LEU A 47 11.96 7.03 1.58
CA LEU A 47 12.15 7.30 3.00
C LEU A 47 13.62 7.37 3.40
N PHE A 48 14.44 6.41 2.95
CA PHE A 48 15.82 6.24 3.42
C PHE A 48 16.88 6.79 2.47
N ILE A 49 16.67 6.70 1.16
CA ILE A 49 17.68 7.09 0.17
C ILE A 49 17.45 8.55 -0.24
N ASP A 50 16.30 8.85 -0.84
CA ASP A 50 16.05 10.16 -1.44
C ASP A 50 15.88 11.25 -0.38
N ARG A 51 15.19 10.95 0.73
CA ARG A 51 14.96 11.79 1.91
C ARG A 51 14.32 13.17 1.68
N ALA A 52 14.20 13.63 0.43
CA ALA A 52 13.61 14.91 0.06
C ALA A 52 12.13 15.04 0.49
N VAL A 53 11.42 13.92 0.61
CA VAL A 53 9.99 13.89 0.97
C VAL A 53 9.76 14.31 2.43
N TRP A 54 10.72 14.05 3.33
CA TRP A 54 10.63 14.44 4.74
C TRP A 54 10.44 15.95 4.92
N TRP A 55 11.19 16.74 4.15
CA TRP A 55 11.16 18.20 4.26
C TRP A 55 10.08 18.84 3.39
N ARG A 56 9.84 18.29 2.19
CA ARG A 56 8.86 18.84 1.24
C ARG A 56 7.41 18.53 1.65
N HIS A 57 7.17 17.32 2.12
CA HIS A 57 5.83 16.80 2.44
C HIS A 57 5.86 15.95 3.73
N PRO A 58 6.12 16.57 4.90
CA PRO A 58 6.25 15.84 6.17
C PRO A 58 4.96 15.09 6.53
N TRP A 59 3.80 15.71 6.33
CA TRP A 59 2.50 15.09 6.61
C TRP A 59 2.22 13.86 5.74
N SER A 60 2.57 13.92 4.45
CA SER A 60 2.43 12.77 3.55
C SER A 60 3.40 11.66 3.92
N THR A 61 4.63 12.01 4.32
CA THR A 61 5.63 11.04 4.81
C THR A 61 5.11 10.33 6.06
N TYR A 62 4.57 11.09 7.01
CA TYR A 62 3.94 10.56 8.21
C TYR A 62 2.79 9.60 7.87
N ALA A 63 1.86 10.00 7.03
CA ALA A 63 0.71 9.16 6.65
C ALA A 63 1.14 7.88 5.92
N VAL A 64 2.09 7.95 4.99
CA VAL A 64 2.59 6.78 4.25
C VAL A 64 3.37 5.85 5.17
N PHE A 65 4.17 6.37 6.10
CA PHE A 65 4.95 5.55 7.02
C PHE A 65 4.08 4.88 8.07
N LEU A 66 3.17 5.63 8.69
CA LEU A 66 2.19 5.10 9.65
C LEU A 66 1.38 3.98 8.99
N THR A 67 0.93 4.19 7.75
CA THR A 67 0.24 3.16 7.01
C THR A 67 1.16 2.01 6.63
N THR A 68 2.45 2.19 6.37
CA THR A 68 3.37 1.08 6.07
C THR A 68 3.49 0.11 7.24
N ILE A 69 3.51 0.62 8.48
CA ILE A 69 3.49 -0.21 9.69
C ILE A 69 2.12 -0.85 9.88
N SER A 70 1.03 -0.07 9.81
CA SER A 70 -0.33 -0.58 10.02
C SER A 70 -0.88 -1.44 8.87
N GLN A 71 -0.20 -1.47 7.72
CA GLN A 71 -0.49 -2.36 6.60
C GLN A 71 -0.19 -3.82 6.94
N LEU A 72 0.61 -4.10 7.99
CA LEU A 72 0.75 -5.43 8.57
C LEU A 72 -0.37 -5.67 9.59
N ALA A 73 -1.62 -5.59 9.13
CA ALA A 73 -2.80 -5.65 9.98
C ALA A 73 -2.77 -6.85 10.94
N LEU A 74 -2.33 -8.03 10.49
CA LEU A 74 -2.23 -9.20 11.35
C LEU A 74 -1.24 -8.99 12.50
N LEU A 75 -0.08 -8.38 12.23
CA LEU A 75 0.93 -8.09 13.25
C LEU A 75 0.43 -7.01 14.22
N THR A 76 -0.14 -5.93 13.71
CA THR A 76 -0.64 -4.82 14.53
C THR A 76 -1.84 -5.25 15.39
N ASP A 77 -2.80 -5.95 14.80
CA ASP A 77 -4.00 -6.46 15.47
C ASP A 77 -3.61 -7.46 16.58
N THR A 78 -2.71 -8.40 16.29
CA THR A 78 -2.23 -9.39 17.28
C THR A 78 -1.45 -8.72 18.41
N CYS A 79 -0.61 -7.73 18.09
CA CYS A 79 0.16 -6.97 19.09
C CYS A 79 -0.77 -6.19 20.03
N LEU A 80 -1.80 -5.53 19.50
CA LEU A 80 -2.80 -4.81 20.30
C LEU A 80 -3.55 -5.74 21.26
N ILE A 81 -4.00 -6.90 20.76
CA ILE A 81 -4.69 -7.90 21.60
C ILE A 81 -3.74 -8.43 22.67
N TRP A 82 -2.49 -8.75 22.31
CA TRP A 82 -1.48 -9.25 23.25
C TRP A 82 -1.12 -8.23 24.34
N LEU A 83 -0.97 -6.95 23.98
CA LEU A 83 -0.73 -5.87 24.94
C LEU A 83 -1.93 -5.69 25.88
N CYS A 84 -3.15 -5.64 25.35
CA CYS A 84 -4.36 -5.51 26.15
C CYS A 84 -4.54 -6.71 27.10
N HIS A 85 -4.25 -7.92 26.60
CA HIS A 85 -4.24 -9.13 27.40
C HIS A 85 -3.26 -9.00 28.55
N THR A 86 -1.99 -8.72 28.27
CA THR A 86 -0.91 -8.60 29.26
C THR A 86 -1.22 -7.55 30.33
N MET A 87 -1.76 -6.39 29.94
CA MET A 87 -2.11 -5.31 30.87
C MET A 87 -3.26 -5.67 31.80
N THR A 88 -4.19 -6.52 31.37
CA THR A 88 -5.45 -6.76 32.09
C THR A 88 -5.53 -8.13 32.75
N MET A 89 -4.48 -8.96 32.66
CA MET A 89 -4.41 -10.30 33.28
C MET A 89 -4.71 -10.33 34.78
N SER A 90 -4.46 -9.23 35.51
CA SER A 90 -4.64 -9.17 36.96
C SER A 90 -6.10 -9.24 37.42
N ASN A 91 -7.05 -8.79 36.60
CA ASN A 91 -8.45 -8.69 36.97
C ASN A 91 -9.34 -9.28 35.86
N PRO A 92 -10.03 -10.42 36.10
CA PRO A 92 -10.75 -11.15 35.05
C PRO A 92 -11.96 -10.37 34.51
N THR A 93 -12.67 -9.62 35.35
CA THR A 93 -13.82 -8.81 34.93
C THR A 93 -13.41 -7.65 34.02
N LEU A 94 -12.34 -6.93 34.40
CA LEU A 94 -11.75 -5.87 33.57
C LEU A 94 -11.19 -6.44 32.28
N HIS A 95 -10.58 -7.63 32.33
CA HIS A 95 -9.99 -8.29 31.17
C HIS A 95 -10.99 -8.53 30.05
N THR A 96 -12.13 -9.15 30.38
CA THR A 96 -13.18 -9.41 29.39
C THR A 96 -13.78 -8.11 28.85
N TRP A 97 -13.98 -7.10 29.70
CA TRP A 97 -14.51 -5.80 29.28
C TRP A 97 -13.58 -5.10 28.28
N TRP A 98 -12.31 -4.92 28.63
CA TRP A 98 -11.35 -4.20 27.78
C TRP A 98 -11.04 -4.94 26.48
N LEU A 99 -10.94 -6.27 26.52
CA LEU A 99 -10.85 -7.05 25.29
C LEU A 99 -12.09 -6.90 24.40
N GLY A 100 -13.28 -6.91 25.00
CA GLY A 100 -14.53 -6.69 24.25
C GLY A 100 -14.56 -5.32 23.58
N VAL A 101 -14.21 -4.26 24.30
CA VAL A 101 -14.11 -2.89 23.76
C VAL A 101 -13.07 -2.82 22.64
N LEU A 102 -11.90 -3.45 22.83
CA LEU A 102 -10.85 -3.48 21.80
C LEU A 102 -11.32 -4.20 20.52
N LEU A 103 -11.99 -5.34 20.64
CA LEU A 103 -12.51 -6.08 19.49
C LEU A 103 -13.57 -5.28 18.74
N ILE A 104 -14.49 -4.64 19.46
CA ILE A 104 -15.50 -3.75 18.86
C ILE A 104 -14.81 -2.60 18.12
N TRP A 105 -13.79 -2.00 18.72
CA TRP A 105 -13.00 -0.92 18.10
C TRP A 105 -12.28 -1.38 16.82
N MET A 106 -11.72 -2.58 16.82
CA MET A 106 -11.07 -3.17 15.64
C MET A 106 -12.05 -3.40 14.48
N ILE A 107 -13.26 -3.88 14.77
CA ILE A 107 -14.31 -4.03 13.76
C ILE A 107 -14.73 -2.65 13.23
N PHE A 108 -14.94 -1.70 14.13
CA PHE A 108 -15.36 -0.33 13.79
C PHE A 108 -14.36 0.38 12.87
N THR A 109 -13.07 0.30 13.17
CA THR A 109 -12.02 0.92 12.32
C THR A 109 -11.94 0.30 10.92
N LYS A 110 -12.15 -1.02 10.80
CA LYS A 110 -12.24 -1.68 9.47
C LYS A 110 -13.50 -1.26 8.72
N PHE A 111 -14.61 -1.04 9.43
CA PHE A 111 -15.86 -0.54 8.83
C PHE A 111 -15.71 0.88 8.28
N ILE A 112 -15.11 1.81 9.04
CA ILE A 112 -14.87 3.20 8.61
C ILE A 112 -14.12 3.26 7.28
N LYS A 113 -13.14 2.37 7.08
CA LYS A 113 -12.33 2.33 5.86
C LYS A 113 -13.17 2.10 4.59
N LEU A 114 -14.28 1.39 4.69
CA LEU A 114 -15.19 1.10 3.56
C LEU A 114 -16.40 2.02 3.52
N SER A 115 -16.58 2.93 4.49
CA SER A 115 -17.74 3.82 4.58
C SER A 115 -18.04 4.61 3.30
N GLY A 116 -16.99 5.11 2.62
CA GLY A 116 -17.13 5.84 1.36
C GLY A 116 -17.71 5.00 0.22
N HIS A 117 -17.46 3.70 0.22
CA HIS A 117 -18.06 2.74 -0.72
C HIS A 117 -19.52 2.46 -0.37
N TYR A 118 -19.79 2.18 0.90
CA TYR A 118 -21.14 1.87 1.38
C TYR A 118 -22.12 3.04 1.20
N ARG A 119 -21.64 4.29 1.26
CA ARG A 119 -22.48 5.45 0.96
C ARG A 119 -23.00 5.46 -0.49
N ARG A 120 -22.25 4.91 -1.45
CA ARG A 120 -22.68 4.80 -2.86
C ARG A 120 -23.49 3.52 -3.12
N ARG A 121 -23.16 2.43 -2.44
CA ARG A 121 -23.87 1.14 -2.55
C ARG A 121 -24.08 0.52 -1.17
N PRO A 122 -25.22 0.75 -0.51
CA PRO A 122 -25.45 0.30 0.87
C PRO A 122 -25.59 -1.22 0.99
N LEU A 123 -26.06 -1.90 -0.06
CA LEU A 123 -26.20 -3.37 -0.08
C LEU A 123 -24.85 -4.10 0.05
N ASP A 124 -23.76 -3.46 -0.37
CA ASP A 124 -22.41 -4.04 -0.28
C ASP A 124 -21.91 -4.12 1.18
N CYS A 125 -22.64 -3.55 2.14
CA CYS A 125 -22.36 -3.72 3.57
C CYS A 125 -22.36 -5.20 3.99
N LEU A 126 -23.15 -6.05 3.33
CA LEU A 126 -23.17 -7.49 3.60
C LEU A 126 -21.85 -8.19 3.22
N LEU A 127 -21.06 -7.58 2.33
CA LEU A 127 -19.74 -8.08 1.92
C LEU A 127 -18.61 -7.66 2.88
N PHE A 128 -18.93 -6.99 3.99
CA PHE A 128 -17.98 -6.64 5.04
C PHE A 128 -17.09 -7.81 5.51
N PRO A 129 -17.62 -9.00 5.89
CA PRO A 129 -16.78 -10.12 6.34
C PRO A 129 -15.78 -10.57 5.26
N VAL A 130 -16.20 -10.57 3.99
CA VAL A 130 -15.34 -10.91 2.85
C VAL A 130 -14.21 -9.88 2.71
N SER A 131 -14.52 -8.60 2.87
CA SER A 131 -13.52 -7.53 2.81
C SER A 131 -12.50 -7.60 3.94
N ALA A 132 -12.94 -7.97 5.15
CA ALA A 132 -12.06 -8.15 6.31
C ALA A 132 -11.11 -9.34 6.10
N LEU A 133 -11.63 -10.48 5.63
CA LEU A 133 -10.83 -11.67 5.31
C LEU A 133 -9.79 -11.37 4.23
N PHE A 134 -10.21 -10.67 3.16
CA PHE A 134 -9.30 -10.26 2.10
C PHE A 134 -8.15 -9.38 2.62
N GLY A 135 -8.44 -8.48 3.58
CA GLY A 135 -7.43 -7.68 4.26
C GLY A 135 -6.36 -8.52 4.96
N TYR A 136 -6.76 -9.60 5.66
CA TYR A 136 -5.84 -10.52 6.31
C TYR A 136 -5.00 -11.32 5.31
N VAL A 137 -5.60 -11.84 4.24
CA VAL A 137 -4.86 -12.51 3.15
C VAL A 137 -3.82 -11.57 2.53
N HIS A 138 -4.19 -10.30 2.31
CA HIS A 138 -3.28 -9.31 1.75
C HIS A 138 -2.12 -8.97 2.71
N CYS A 139 -2.28 -9.14 4.02
CA CYS A 139 -1.18 -9.02 4.99
C CYS A 139 -0.08 -10.06 4.72
N PHE A 140 -0.46 -11.33 4.51
CA PHE A 140 0.48 -12.38 4.15
C PHE A 140 1.21 -12.11 2.83
N ILE A 141 0.47 -11.65 1.81
CA ILE A 141 1.04 -11.25 0.52
C ILE A 141 2.08 -10.14 0.69
N LYS A 142 1.80 -9.15 1.56
CA LYS A 142 2.73 -8.05 1.83
C LYS A 142 4.00 -8.51 2.54
N MET A 143 3.89 -9.39 3.52
CA MET A 143 5.05 -9.98 4.21
C MET A 143 5.87 -10.82 3.24
N TYR A 144 5.24 -11.71 2.48
CA TYR A 144 5.94 -12.50 1.45
C TYR A 144 6.65 -11.61 0.43
N ALA A 145 5.97 -10.57 -0.06
CA ALA A 145 6.56 -9.63 -1.01
C ALA A 145 7.77 -8.89 -0.43
N LEU A 146 7.75 -8.52 0.86
CA LEU A 146 8.86 -7.85 1.54
C LEU A 146 10.10 -8.75 1.60
N PHE A 147 9.96 -10.00 2.04
CA PHE A 147 11.07 -10.95 2.09
C PHE A 147 11.58 -11.34 0.69
N SER A 148 10.69 -11.34 -0.31
CA SER A 148 11.03 -11.64 -1.71
C SER A 148 11.59 -10.44 -2.50
N LEU A 149 11.85 -9.30 -1.86
CA LEU A 149 12.42 -8.12 -2.56
C LEU A 149 13.82 -8.35 -3.12
N HIS A 150 14.62 -9.21 -2.47
CA HIS A 150 16.01 -9.48 -2.84
C HIS A 150 16.14 -10.24 -4.18
N GLU A 151 15.15 -11.05 -4.53
CA GLU A 151 15.18 -11.95 -5.69
C GLU A 151 14.89 -11.27 -7.04
N VAL A 152 14.42 -10.02 -7.03
CA VAL A 152 13.98 -9.34 -8.27
C VAL A 152 14.92 -8.20 -8.64
N GLN A 153 16.10 -8.56 -9.16
CA GLN A 153 16.99 -7.66 -9.90
C GLN A 153 16.79 -7.84 -11.42
N VAL A 154 15.60 -7.54 -11.93
CA VAL A 154 15.37 -7.33 -13.37
C VAL A 154 14.51 -6.09 -13.52
N ILE A 155 15.16 -4.97 -13.80
CA ILE A 155 14.49 -3.72 -14.15
C ILE A 155 14.54 -3.62 -15.67
N PHE A 156 13.42 -3.88 -16.34
CA PHE A 156 13.26 -3.50 -17.73
C PHE A 156 13.08 -1.99 -17.81
N PHE A 157 14.14 -1.25 -18.14
CA PHE A 157 14.01 0.14 -18.59
C PHE A 157 13.88 0.12 -20.12
N SER A 158 12.66 0.29 -20.62
CA SER A 158 12.45 0.69 -22.00
C SER A 158 12.55 2.21 -22.06
N PHE A 159 13.72 2.72 -22.46
CA PHE A 159 13.89 4.12 -22.81
C PHE A 159 14.30 4.19 -24.27
N SER A 160 13.41 4.74 -25.10
CA SER A 160 13.69 5.12 -26.50
C SER A 160 14.23 4.01 -27.40
N GLY A 161 13.49 2.91 -27.57
CA GLY A 161 13.62 2.03 -28.74
C GLY A 161 14.87 1.14 -28.83
N ARG A 162 15.67 1.02 -27.76
CA ARG A 162 16.69 -0.03 -27.64
C ARG A 162 16.41 -0.90 -26.41
N LEU A 163 16.16 -2.18 -26.66
CA LEU A 163 16.09 -3.20 -25.62
C LEU A 163 17.51 -3.54 -25.18
N LEU A 164 17.99 -2.89 -24.12
CA LEU A 164 19.23 -3.24 -23.45
C LEU A 164 18.91 -4.24 -22.33
N ILE A 165 19.23 -5.51 -22.55
CA ILE A 165 19.11 -6.56 -21.54
C ILE A 165 20.42 -6.56 -20.74
N PHE A 166 20.40 -5.92 -19.57
CA PHE A 166 21.51 -6.03 -18.62
C PHE A 166 21.25 -7.21 -17.69
N HIS A 167 21.91 -8.34 -17.96
CA HIS A 167 21.90 -9.50 -17.07
C HIS A 167 22.98 -9.27 -16.01
N ARG A 168 22.60 -8.91 -14.78
CA ARG A 168 23.54 -8.92 -13.65
C ARG A 168 23.30 -10.16 -12.81
N THR A 169 23.81 -11.28 -13.31
CA THR A 169 24.12 -12.45 -12.49
C THR A 169 25.48 -12.23 -11.82
N ARG A 170 25.61 -12.64 -10.55
CA ARG A 170 26.88 -12.58 -9.79
C ARG A 170 28.06 -13.05 -10.65
N GLY A 171 29.12 -12.24 -10.70
CA GLY A 171 30.49 -12.77 -10.85
C GLY A 171 31.16 -12.76 -12.23
N GLU A 172 30.53 -12.35 -13.34
CA GLU A 172 31.24 -12.26 -14.63
C GLU A 172 31.15 -10.91 -15.32
N ILE A 173 32.26 -10.55 -15.97
CA ILE A 173 32.48 -9.32 -16.74
C ILE A 173 31.46 -9.26 -17.90
N ALA A 174 30.74 -8.14 -17.97
CA ALA A 174 29.67 -7.90 -18.93
C ALA A 174 30.15 -8.06 -20.39
N ARG A 175 29.54 -8.98 -21.14
CA ARG A 175 29.61 -9.02 -22.59
C ARG A 175 28.43 -8.25 -23.20
N LEU A 176 28.76 -7.19 -23.95
CA LEU A 176 27.81 -6.48 -24.82
C LEU A 176 27.50 -7.34 -26.04
N SER A 177 26.23 -7.67 -26.26
CA SER A 177 25.73 -8.18 -27.54
C SER A 177 24.65 -7.23 -28.04
N VAL A 178 24.85 -6.67 -29.23
CA VAL A 178 23.92 -5.71 -29.87
C VAL A 178 23.13 -6.45 -30.94
N CYS A 179 21.80 -6.52 -30.79
CA CYS A 179 20.92 -6.99 -31.87
C CYS A 179 20.36 -5.80 -32.68
N PRO A 180 20.26 -5.89 -34.02
CA PRO A 180 19.78 -4.78 -34.84
C PRO A 180 18.25 -4.76 -35.02
N ASN A 181 17.68 -3.62 -34.62
CA ASN A 181 16.59 -2.81 -35.23
C ASN A 181 15.34 -3.52 -35.81
N GLN A 182 14.19 -3.37 -35.12
CA GLN A 182 12.86 -3.43 -35.72
C GLN A 182 12.03 -2.23 -35.23
N ARG A 183 11.45 -1.51 -36.19
CA ARG A 183 10.76 -0.21 -36.05
C ARG A 183 9.24 -0.45 -36.05
N GLN A 184 8.50 0.02 -35.03
CA GLN A 184 7.05 0.31 -35.15
C GLN A 184 6.45 1.14 -33.98
N SER A 185 5.93 2.32 -34.36
CA SER A 185 4.85 3.22 -33.87
C SER A 185 4.48 3.46 -32.38
N PRO A 186 4.04 4.70 -32.03
CA PRO A 186 3.80 5.12 -30.65
C PRO A 186 2.33 4.90 -30.23
N LYS A 187 2.09 4.10 -29.18
CA LYS A 187 0.80 4.11 -28.47
C LYS A 187 1.02 3.97 -26.95
N VAL A 188 0.55 5.00 -26.25
CA VAL A 188 0.10 5.02 -24.84
C VAL A 188 1.19 4.87 -23.77
N ILE A 189 1.76 6.02 -23.39
CA ILE A 189 2.43 6.21 -22.09
C ILE A 189 1.42 6.88 -21.16
N SER A 190 0.80 6.10 -20.27
CA SER A 190 0.30 6.59 -18.98
C SER A 190 0.07 5.40 -18.06
N ASN A 191 1.11 5.04 -17.32
CA ASN A 191 1.05 4.04 -16.26
C ASN A 191 2.04 4.50 -15.19
N CYS A 192 1.59 5.34 -14.26
CA CYS A 192 2.33 5.68 -13.05
C CYS A 192 1.35 6.07 -11.94
N MET A 193 1.47 5.36 -10.81
CA MET A 193 1.05 5.74 -9.48
C MET A 193 -0.46 5.87 -9.21
N ALA A 194 -1.07 4.76 -8.82
CA ALA A 194 -2.19 4.78 -7.89
C ALA A 194 -1.73 4.17 -6.56
N PRO A 195 -1.38 4.98 -5.54
CA PRO A 195 -1.67 4.59 -4.17
C PRO A 195 -3.17 4.82 -3.94
N ILE A 196 -3.85 3.74 -3.57
CA ILE A 196 -5.21 3.75 -3.05
C ILE A 196 -5.19 4.59 -1.76
N PHE A 197 -5.40 5.90 -1.89
CA PHE A 197 -5.85 6.79 -0.82
C PHE A 197 -7.33 7.03 -1.06
N VAL A 198 -8.14 6.14 -0.49
CA VAL A 198 -9.57 6.40 -0.32
C VAL A 198 -9.67 7.62 0.59
N CYS A 199 -10.07 8.75 -0.01
CA CYS A 199 -10.95 9.75 0.56
C CYS A 199 -10.78 10.01 2.07
N LEU A 200 -9.74 10.74 2.46
CA LEU A 200 -9.83 11.63 3.63
C LEU A 200 -10.15 13.05 3.13
N GLY A 201 -11.33 13.19 2.55
CA GLY A 201 -11.91 14.48 2.12
C GLY A 201 -13.09 14.92 2.99
N ALA A 202 -13.42 14.19 4.06
CA ALA A 202 -14.45 14.57 5.01
C ALA A 202 -14.16 13.89 6.35
N LEU A 203 -13.48 14.61 7.26
CA LEU A 203 -13.53 14.54 8.73
C LEU A 203 -12.18 15.01 9.34
N PRO A 204 -11.81 16.30 9.20
CA PRO A 204 -10.78 16.91 10.04
C PRO A 204 -11.20 17.07 11.53
N TRP A 205 -12.37 16.55 11.93
CA TRP A 205 -12.94 16.75 13.27
C TRP A 205 -12.69 15.62 14.28
N ILE A 206 -12.32 14.40 13.83
CA ILE A 206 -12.16 13.25 14.75
C ILE A 206 -10.72 13.16 15.30
N THR A 207 -9.72 13.68 14.58
CA THR A 207 -8.33 13.68 15.04
C THR A 207 -8.02 14.69 16.15
N CYS A 208 -8.90 15.66 16.43
CA CYS A 208 -8.72 16.57 17.57
C CYS A 208 -9.19 16.01 18.93
N ILE A 209 -10.01 14.95 18.96
CA ILE A 209 -10.56 14.45 20.23
C ILE A 209 -9.63 13.45 20.93
N LEU A 210 -8.73 12.77 20.21
CA LEU A 210 -7.93 11.67 20.79
C LEU A 210 -6.52 12.05 21.28
N VAL A 211 -6.16 13.34 21.29
CA VAL A 211 -4.85 13.81 21.82
C VAL A 211 -5.00 14.45 23.22
N LEU A 212 -6.20 14.43 23.82
CA LEU A 212 -6.46 15.05 25.14
C LEU A 212 -7.28 14.20 26.13
N THR A 213 -7.31 12.88 25.96
CA THR A 213 -7.81 11.92 26.98
C THR A 213 -6.98 10.65 26.92
#